data_AF-A0A174AEI1-F1
#
_entry.id   AF-A0A174AEI1-F1
#
_cell.length_a   1.000
_cell.length_b   1.000
_cell.length_c   1.000
_cell.angle_alpha   90.00
_cell.angle_beta   90.00
_cell.angle_gamma   90.00
#
_symmetry.space_group_name_H-M   'P 1'
#
loop_
_entity.id
_entity.type
_entity.pdbx_description
1 polymer ?
#
loop_
_entity_poly.entity_id
_entity_poly.type
_entity_poly.pdbx_seq_one_letter_code
_entity_poly.pdbx_strand_id
1 'polypeptide(L)'
;MEIINLANRKEVEICINGTECVMSLALKNISHFQESNKIGLQQALEKMQSGDLEMILKLIYSMVSNKKSGKVMGKKFFKDFDELSIVEALSPIVTELLNKDMPEAKNETEKK
;
A
#
# COMPACT_ATOMS: atom_id res chain seq x y z
N MET A 1 -4.89 15.16 -21.02
CA MET A 1 -4.54 14.91 -19.60
C MET A 1 -5.81 14.53 -18.89
N GLU A 2 -5.99 13.24 -18.58
CA GLU A 2 -7.11 12.84 -17.74
C GLU A 2 -6.79 13.18 -16.28
N ILE A 3 -7.71 13.90 -15.65
CA ILE A 3 -7.62 14.28 -14.25
C ILE A 3 -8.08 13.07 -13.44
N ILE A 4 -7.14 12.31 -12.88
CA ILE A 4 -7.44 11.27 -11.89
C ILE A 4 -8.05 11.97 -10.68
N ASN A 5 -9.35 11.81 -10.49
CA ASN A 5 -10.07 12.41 -9.38
C ASN A 5 -9.79 11.61 -8.10
N LEU A 6 -8.76 12.02 -7.35
CA LEU A 6 -8.34 11.42 -6.07
C LEU A 6 -9.31 11.72 -4.90
N ALA A 7 -10.50 12.28 -5.17
CA ALA A 7 -11.45 12.73 -4.15
C ALA A 7 -12.03 11.60 -3.29
N ASN A 8 -12.02 10.35 -3.75
CA ASN A 8 -12.46 9.19 -2.98
C ASN A 8 -11.29 8.44 -2.35
N ARG A 9 -10.43 9.16 -1.61
CA ARG A 9 -9.32 8.55 -0.85
C ARG A 9 -9.90 7.62 0.22
N LYS A 10 -9.90 6.31 -0.01
CA LYS A 10 -10.25 5.35 1.04
C LYS A 10 -9.06 5.16 1.94
N GLU A 11 -9.30 5.44 3.21
CA GLU A 11 -8.35 5.34 4.29
C GLU A 11 -8.96 4.38 5.31
N VAL A 12 -8.21 3.35 5.69
CA VAL A 12 -8.63 2.43 6.75
C VAL A 12 -7.84 2.77 8.00
N GLU A 13 -8.54 3.21 9.04
CA GLU A 13 -7.93 3.45 10.34
C GLU A 13 -7.58 2.12 11.00
N ILE A 14 -6.34 2.01 11.48
CA ILE A 14 -5.81 0.82 12.14
C ILE A 14 -5.05 1.21 13.40
N CYS A 15 -5.00 0.31 14.38
CA CYS A 15 -4.17 0.47 15.57
C CYS A 15 -3.10 -0.62 15.57
N ILE A 16 -1.84 -0.23 15.43
CA ILE A 16 -0.71 -1.17 15.46
C ILE A 16 0.04 -0.94 16.77
N ASN A 17 -0.07 -1.91 17.68
CA ASN A 17 0.60 -1.88 18.99
C ASN A 17 0.37 -0.55 19.76
N GLY A 18 -0.89 -0.11 19.84
CA GLY A 18 -1.27 1.14 20.50
C GLY A 18 -0.97 2.42 19.71
N THR A 19 -0.37 2.31 18.51
CA THR A 19 -0.12 3.45 17.62
C THR A 19 -1.27 3.59 16.63
N GLU A 20 -1.93 4.75 16.67
CA GLU A 20 -2.96 5.13 15.69
C GLU A 20 -2.34 5.37 14.31
N CYS A 21 -2.77 4.57 13.36
CA CYS A 21 -2.27 4.54 12.00
C CYS A 21 -3.43 4.60 11.01
N VAL A 22 -3.09 4.93 9.77
CA VAL A 22 -4.00 4.93 8.62
C VAL A 22 -3.33 4.16 7.51
N MET A 23 -4.06 3.21 6.93
CA MET A 23 -3.62 2.47 5.75
C MET A 23 -4.35 3.00 4.52
N SER A 24 -3.60 3.35 3.47
CA SER A 24 -4.17 3.92 2.24
C SER A 24 -3.26 3.73 1.03
N LEU A 25 -3.85 3.81 -0.17
CA LEU A 25 -3.14 3.92 -1.45
C LEU A 25 -3.15 5.37 -1.98
N ALA A 26 -2.98 6.34 -1.09
CA ALA A 26 -2.81 7.72 -1.51
C ALA A 26 -1.54 7.90 -2.35
N LEU A 27 -1.51 8.93 -3.21
CA LEU A 27 -0.33 9.28 -4.02
C LEU A 27 0.98 9.28 -3.21
N LYS A 28 0.98 9.85 -2.00
CA LYS A 28 2.18 9.87 -1.13
C LYS A 28 2.70 8.47 -0.80
N ASN A 29 1.80 7.50 -0.61
CA ASN A 29 2.12 6.12 -0.25
C ASN A 29 2.65 5.37 -1.47
N ILE A 30 2.02 5.59 -2.63
CA ILE A 30 2.46 5.04 -3.92
C ILE A 30 3.85 5.60 -4.29
N SER A 31 4.03 6.93 -4.22
CA SER A 31 5.33 7.57 -4.48
C SER A 31 6.40 7.05 -3.54
N HIS A 32 6.13 7.01 -2.23
CA HIS A 32 7.07 6.44 -1.25
C HIS A 32 7.44 5.00 -1.61
N PHE A 33 6.47 4.18 -1.99
CA PHE A 33 6.70 2.79 -2.40
C PHE A 33 7.62 2.71 -3.62
N GLN A 34 7.30 3.42 -4.70
CA GLN A 34 8.05 3.36 -5.96
C GLN A 34 9.47 3.92 -5.78
N GLU A 35 9.62 5.03 -5.05
CA GLU A 35 10.92 5.66 -4.81
C GLU A 35 11.84 4.81 -3.93
N SER A 36 11.28 4.16 -2.90
CA SER A 36 12.04 3.33 -1.96
C SER A 36 12.45 1.99 -2.55
N ASN A 37 11.63 1.43 -3.45
CA ASN A 37 11.83 0.08 -3.98
C ASN A 37 12.30 0.05 -5.45
N LYS A 38 12.38 1.22 -6.12
CA LYS A 38 12.79 1.36 -7.53
C LYS A 38 12.01 0.46 -8.49
N ILE A 39 10.70 0.31 -8.23
CA ILE A 39 9.79 -0.53 -9.00
C ILE A 39 8.45 0.18 -9.18
N GLY A 40 7.82 0.00 -10.35
CA GLY A 40 6.47 0.49 -10.61
C GLY A 40 5.42 -0.29 -9.80
N LEU A 41 4.30 0.36 -9.46
CA LEU A 41 3.24 -0.30 -8.66
C LEU A 41 2.68 -1.54 -9.38
N GLN A 42 2.47 -1.48 -10.70
CA GLN A 42 1.96 -2.61 -11.48
C GLN A 42 2.89 -3.82 -11.45
N GLN A 43 4.19 -3.61 -11.71
CA GLN A 43 5.18 -4.68 -11.65
C GLN A 43 5.32 -5.26 -10.24
N ALA A 44 5.15 -4.44 -9.20
CA ALA A 44 5.10 -4.92 -7.82
C ALA A 44 3.86 -5.78 -7.56
N LEU A 45 2.68 -5.39 -8.08
CA LEU A 45 1.44 -6.16 -7.96
C LEU A 45 1.55 -7.55 -8.59
N GLU A 46 2.16 -7.65 -9.76
CA GLU A 46 2.43 -8.95 -10.42
C GLU A 46 3.32 -9.85 -9.55
N LYS A 47 4.37 -9.27 -8.94
CA LYS A 47 5.25 -10.02 -8.03
C LYS A 47 4.51 -10.49 -6.78
N MET A 48 3.65 -9.67 -6.20
CA MET A 48 2.83 -10.08 -5.05
C MET A 48 1.87 -11.22 -5.42
N GLN A 49 1.26 -11.18 -6.61
CA GLN A 49 0.41 -12.27 -7.10
C GLN A 49 1.19 -13.58 -7.28
N SER A 50 2.49 -13.49 -7.60
CA SER A 50 3.38 -14.66 -7.66
C SER A 50 3.85 -15.17 -6.29
N GLY A 51 3.41 -14.54 -5.19
CA GLY A 51 3.76 -14.92 -3.83
C GLY A 51 5.08 -14.34 -3.32
N ASP A 52 5.57 -13.25 -3.93
CA ASP A 52 6.76 -12.53 -3.44
C ASP A 52 6.44 -11.82 -2.11
N LEU A 53 6.74 -12.51 -1.01
CA LEU A 53 6.52 -12.05 0.36
C LEU A 53 7.23 -10.72 0.65
N GLU A 54 8.46 -10.53 0.15
CA GLU A 54 9.21 -9.31 0.37
C GLU A 54 8.49 -8.11 -0.28
N MET A 55 7.91 -8.32 -1.46
CA MET A 55 7.13 -7.29 -2.14
C MET A 55 5.84 -6.94 -1.40
N ILE A 56 5.13 -7.96 -0.87
CA ILE A 56 3.93 -7.77 -0.07
C ILE A 56 4.24 -6.90 1.16
N LEU A 57 5.31 -7.24 1.90
CA LEU A 57 5.75 -6.47 3.07
C LEU A 57 6.13 -5.03 2.70
N LYS A 58 6.91 -4.84 1.63
CA LYS A 58 7.29 -3.50 1.14
C LYS A 58 6.08 -2.63 0.83
N LEU A 59 5.03 -3.22 0.26
CA LEU A 59 3.79 -2.51 -0.02
C LEU A 59 3.07 -2.13 1.28
N ILE A 60 2.87 -3.08 2.19
CA ILE A 60 2.25 -2.84 3.51
C ILE A 60 2.96 -1.69 4.24
N TYR A 61 4.29 -1.73 4.31
CA TYR A 61 5.10 -0.70 4.97
C TYR A 61 4.90 0.69 4.38
N SER A 62 4.63 0.76 3.08
CA SER A 62 4.43 2.01 2.36
C SER A 62 2.99 2.50 2.42
N MET A 63 2.01 1.62 2.64
CA MET A 63 0.60 1.97 2.78
C MET A 63 0.26 2.53 4.17
N VAL A 64 1.03 2.18 5.19
CA VAL A 64 0.78 2.61 6.57
C VAL A 64 1.40 3.97 6.86
N SER A 65 0.57 4.90 7.33
CA SER A 65 0.94 6.24 7.77
C SER A 65 0.52 6.48 9.22
N ASN A 66 1.29 7.29 9.95
CA ASN A 66 0.87 7.75 11.27
C ASN A 66 -0.36 8.65 11.17
N LYS A 67 -1.41 8.39 11.97
CA LYS A 67 -2.66 9.16 11.91
C LYS A 67 -2.45 10.64 12.26
N LYS A 68 -1.62 10.93 13.26
CA LYS A 68 -1.39 12.29 13.77
C LYS A 68 -0.52 13.15 12.84
N SER A 69 0.58 12.59 12.34
CA SER A 69 1.55 13.33 11.52
C SER A 69 1.37 13.13 10.02
N GLY A 70 0.58 12.16 9.59
CA GLY A 70 0.36 11.82 8.18
C GLY A 70 1.59 11.21 7.47
N LYS A 71 2.72 11.03 8.16
CA LYS A 71 3.96 10.49 7.60
C LYS A 71 3.87 8.99 7.39
N VAL A 72 4.42 8.50 6.28
CA VAL A 72 4.56 7.07 6.00
C VAL A 72 5.50 6.45 7.03
N MET A 73 5.10 5.32 7.60
CA MET A 73 5.85 4.64 8.66
C MET A 73 7.07 3.91 8.11
N GLY A 74 6.91 3.25 6.96
CA GLY A 74 7.99 2.52 6.29
C GLY A 74 8.53 1.33 7.10
N LYS A 75 9.53 0.64 6.53
CA LYS A 75 10.10 -0.60 7.10
C LYS A 75 10.60 -0.44 8.54
N LYS A 76 11.12 0.74 8.92
CA LYS A 76 11.70 0.98 10.25
C LYS A 76 10.70 0.84 11.38
N PHE A 77 9.43 1.19 11.16
CA PHE A 77 8.38 1.04 12.15
C PHE A 77 8.06 -0.44 12.41
N PHE A 78 8.14 -1.26 11.37
CA PHE A 78 7.78 -2.68 11.41
C PHE A 78 8.93 -3.60 11.83
N LYS A 79 10.14 -3.08 12.06
CA LYS A 79 11.35 -3.90 12.28
C LYS A 79 11.26 -4.87 13.47
N ASP A 80 10.42 -4.55 14.46
CA ASP A 80 10.27 -5.31 15.71
C ASP A 80 9.04 -6.25 15.66
N PHE A 81 8.35 -6.32 14.51
CA PHE A 81 7.18 -7.16 14.30
C PHE A 81 7.55 -8.37 13.44
N ASP A 82 6.93 -9.51 13.73
CA ASP A 82 7.06 -10.72 12.94
C ASP A 82 6.41 -10.55 11.56
N GLU A 83 7.13 -10.93 10.50
CA GLU A 83 6.72 -10.69 9.12
C GLU A 83 5.44 -11.44 8.75
N LEU A 84 5.25 -12.68 9.22
CA LEU A 84 4.04 -13.44 8.97
C LEU A 84 2.84 -12.81 9.68
N SER A 85 3.02 -12.39 10.92
CA SER A 85 1.99 -11.70 11.71
C SER A 85 1.54 -10.39 11.04
N ILE A 86 2.48 -9.64 10.45
CA ILE A 86 2.17 -8.42 9.67
C ILE A 86 1.28 -8.77 8.47
N VAL A 87 1.67 -9.79 7.71
CA VAL A 87 0.94 -10.20 6.50
C VAL A 87 -0.44 -10.71 6.86
N GLU A 88 -0.57 -11.58 7.85
CA GLU A 88 -1.88 -12.10 8.31
C GLU A 88 -2.82 -10.98 8.75
N ALA A 89 -2.32 -10.01 9.51
CA ALA A 89 -3.15 -8.93 10.04
C ALA A 89 -3.53 -7.88 8.98
N LEU A 90 -2.62 -7.55 8.05
CA LEU A 90 -2.78 -6.38 7.17
C LEU A 90 -3.13 -6.72 5.72
N SER A 91 -2.87 -7.94 5.24
CA SER A 91 -3.20 -8.33 3.87
C SER A 91 -4.68 -8.20 3.52
N PRO A 92 -5.65 -8.51 4.40
CA PRO A 92 -7.07 -8.29 4.09
C PRO A 92 -7.38 -6.82 3.76
N ILE A 93 -6.73 -5.89 4.46
CA ILE A 93 -6.88 -4.45 4.25
C ILE A 93 -6.17 -4.02 2.96
N VAL A 94 -5.02 -4.62 2.62
CA VAL A 94 -4.36 -4.40 1.33
C VAL A 94 -5.30 -4.82 0.20
N THR A 95 -5.90 -6.01 0.27
CA THR A 95 -6.87 -6.50 -0.72
C THR A 95 -8.08 -5.58 -0.82
N GLU A 96 -8.61 -5.11 0.30
CA GLU A 96 -9.73 -4.16 0.30
C GLU A 96 -9.38 -2.86 -0.44
N LEU A 97 -8.21 -2.27 -0.13
CA LEU A 97 -7.77 -1.02 -0.73
C LEU A 97 -7.44 -1.19 -2.21
N LEU A 98 -6.77 -2.28 -2.60
CA LEU A 98 -6.46 -2.56 -4.01
C LEU A 98 -7.73 -2.80 -4.84
N ASN A 99 -8.69 -3.59 -4.34
CA ASN A 99 -9.92 -3.88 -5.07
C ASN A 99 -10.85 -2.66 -5.20
N LYS A 100 -10.71 -1.66 -4.33
CA LYS A 100 -11.57 -0.48 -4.32
C LYS A 100 -10.93 0.76 -4.97
N ASP A 101 -9.59 0.86 -4.95
CA ASP A 101 -8.85 2.03 -5.43
C ASP A 101 -8.06 1.79 -6.71
N MET A 102 -7.88 0.54 -7.17
CA MET A 102 -7.32 0.33 -8.50
C MET A 102 -8.37 0.70 -9.55
N PRO A 103 -8.12 1.70 -10.42
CA PRO A 103 -8.96 1.87 -11.59
C PRO A 103 -8.91 0.57 -12.39
N GLU A 104 -10.07 -0.04 -12.64
CA GLU A 104 -10.16 -1.11 -13.63
C GLU A 104 -9.68 -0.53 -14.95
N ALA A 105 -8.63 -1.13 -15.53
CA ALA A 105 -8.16 -0.75 -16.85
C ALA A 105 -9.34 -0.85 -17.82
N LYS A 106 -9.82 0.27 -18.34
CA LYS A 106 -11.01 0.28 -19.18
C LYS A 106 -10.69 -0.24 -20.58
N ASN A 107 -9.42 -0.16 -20.99
CA ASN A 107 -8.95 -0.60 -22.31
C ASN A 107 -7.54 -1.25 -22.23
N GLU A 108 -7.21 -2.11 -23.20
CA GLU A 108 -5.91 -2.83 -23.28
C GLU A 108 -4.69 -1.91 -23.34
N THR A 109 -4.84 -0.67 -23.80
CA THR A 109 -3.77 0.31 -23.88
C THR A 109 -3.26 0.77 -22.51
N GLU A 110 -4.09 0.68 -21.47
CA GLU A 110 -3.74 1.04 -20.08
C GLU A 110 -3.04 -0.09 -19.33
N LYS A 111 -2.96 -1.30 -19.92
CA LYS A 111 -2.28 -2.47 -19.34
C LYS A 111 -0.80 -2.56 -19.69
N LYS A 112 -0.30 -1.68 -20.58
CA LYS A 112 1.07 -1.70 -21.12
C LYS A 112 2.06 -0.87 -20.30
#